data_AF-A0A969KKG2-F1
#
_entry.id   AF-A0A969KKG2-F1
#
_cell.length_a   1.000
_cell.length_b   1.000
_cell.length_c   1.000
_cell.angle_alpha   90.00
_cell.angle_beta   90.00
_cell.angle_gamma   90.00
#
_symmetry.space_group_name_H-M   'P 1'
#
loop_
_entity.id
_entity.type
_entity.pdbx_description
1 polymer ?
#
loop_
_entity_poly.entity_id
_entity_poly.type
_entity_poly.pdbx_seq_one_letter_code
_entity_poly.pdbx_strand_id
1 'polypeptide(L)'
;MKKILTLVTVLCFMASVSFAQSTRYVDEVFTNVTVTSNVPYGQNFTVLTVGTTGHPAKQPLVMDFYEPTGDTEAERPLVVLLHTGNFLPNPQNGSTTGTMRDSFVVEVATRLAKTGYVVAVADYRLGWNPLAASQEARAEGLIQAAYRGIQDTRTCIRYFKKDYSLNNNSFGVDTSRITVFGQGTGGYISLGAATIDTYNELVIGKFINSSGFPMIIQGIHGDIYGTNYGIVPMLGTPLDGDTLSIPNHVGYSSDFQLCVNVGGALGDTSWLTAGDPAMISFQTIKDPFAPYKENILIVPTTGDLIVEVQGSYLVQQKANALGNNDVMKSAWIQDGYTTAANMLNDGHEGLFPISYQLKRIRENKAHLGNGGNLLIGHKFLIQVVQLAHQQAFVTLTLSIV
;
A
#
# COMPACT_ATOMS: atom_id res chain seq x y z
N MET A 1 61.94 21.55 4.07
CA MET A 1 61.49 20.22 3.59
C MET A 1 60.53 19.53 4.56
N LYS A 2 60.89 19.31 5.84
CA LYS A 2 59.99 18.64 6.83
C LYS A 2 58.60 19.27 6.95
N LYS A 3 58.50 20.62 7.00
CA LYS A 3 57.20 21.33 7.11
C LYS A 3 56.30 21.22 5.86
N ILE A 4 56.90 21.08 4.67
CA ILE A 4 56.16 20.90 3.41
C ILE A 4 55.63 19.46 3.32
N LEU A 5 56.42 18.49 3.77
CA LEU A 5 56.00 17.10 3.83
C LEU A 5 54.83 16.89 4.80
N THR A 6 54.83 17.56 5.96
CA THR A 6 53.70 17.51 6.91
C THR A 6 52.43 18.12 6.33
N LEU A 7 52.54 19.24 5.60
CA LEU A 7 51.38 19.90 4.99
C LEU A 7 50.74 19.05 3.88
N VAL A 8 51.58 18.41 3.04
CA VAL A 8 51.12 17.49 1.99
C VAL A 8 50.49 16.23 2.58
N THR A 9 51.04 15.71 3.68
CA THR A 9 50.47 14.52 4.35
C THR A 9 49.11 14.83 4.99
N VAL A 10 48.94 16.01 5.60
CA VAL A 10 47.65 16.46 6.16
C VAL A 10 46.62 16.74 5.05
N LEU A 11 47.03 17.34 3.91
CA LEU A 11 46.14 17.54 2.77
C LEU A 11 45.70 16.22 2.13
N CYS A 12 46.61 15.25 1.99
CA CYS A 12 46.27 13.92 1.48
C CYS A 12 45.37 13.14 2.45
N PHE A 13 45.54 13.31 3.77
CA PHE A 13 44.68 12.69 4.77
C PHE A 13 43.27 13.32 4.81
N MET A 14 43.16 14.64 4.58
CA MET A 14 41.86 15.32 4.44
C MET A 14 41.17 14.99 3.10
N ALA A 15 41.91 14.73 2.03
CA ALA A 15 41.37 14.31 0.74
C ALA A 15 40.87 12.86 0.73
N SER A 16 41.31 12.02 1.68
CA SER A 16 40.87 10.61 1.81
C SER A 16 39.63 10.41 2.70
N VAL A 17 39.06 11.47 3.27
CA VAL A 17 37.81 11.37 4.06
C VAL A 17 36.62 11.85 3.23
N SER A 18 36.40 11.20 2.09
CA SER A 18 35.07 11.19 1.49
C SER A 18 34.20 10.29 2.38
N PHE A 19 33.60 10.85 3.43
CA PHE A 19 32.49 10.16 4.10
C PHE A 19 31.41 9.93 3.04
N ALA A 20 30.97 8.68 2.88
CA ALA A 20 29.75 8.42 2.11
C ALA A 20 28.64 9.28 2.74
N GLN A 21 28.17 10.27 1.99
CA GLN A 21 27.10 11.15 2.47
C GLN A 21 25.83 10.31 2.53
N SER A 22 25.22 10.22 3.71
CA SER A 22 23.94 9.55 3.86
C SER A 22 22.90 10.24 3.00
N THR A 23 22.25 9.48 2.13
CA THR A 23 21.29 9.98 1.15
C THR A 23 19.90 9.93 1.75
N ARG A 24 19.28 11.11 1.94
CA ARG A 24 17.89 11.20 2.40
C ARG A 24 16.97 10.40 1.48
N TYR A 25 15.94 9.79 2.06
CA TYR A 25 14.99 8.87 1.44
C TYR A 25 15.57 7.49 1.09
N VAL A 26 16.85 7.26 1.37
CA VAL A 26 17.52 5.97 1.16
C VAL A 26 18.11 5.47 2.49
N ASP A 27 18.92 6.29 3.13
CA ASP A 27 19.59 5.99 4.39
C ASP A 27 18.79 6.50 5.58
N GLU A 28 18.87 5.79 6.72
CA GLU A 28 18.32 6.26 8.00
C GLU A 28 19.13 7.49 8.48
N VAL A 29 18.63 8.68 8.15
CA VAL A 29 19.25 9.98 8.50
C VAL A 29 18.68 10.60 9.78
N PHE A 30 17.52 10.12 10.25
CA PHE A 30 16.91 10.51 11.52
C PHE A 30 16.97 9.36 12.54
N THR A 31 17.26 9.69 13.79
CA THR A 31 17.32 8.71 14.90
C THR A 31 15.96 8.43 15.52
N ASN A 32 15.08 9.44 15.57
CA ASN A 32 13.79 9.41 16.26
C ASN A 32 12.63 9.70 15.31
N VAL A 33 11.46 9.15 15.66
CA VAL A 33 10.20 9.33 14.93
C VAL A 33 9.14 9.81 15.92
N THR A 34 8.39 10.82 15.52
CA THR A 34 7.19 11.29 16.22
C THR A 34 5.98 10.57 15.63
N VAL A 35 5.09 10.06 16.50
CA VAL A 35 3.84 9.41 16.08
C VAL A 35 2.65 10.15 16.66
N THR A 36 1.76 10.63 15.79
CA THR A 36 0.47 11.21 16.17
C THR A 36 -0.62 10.18 15.90
N SER A 37 -1.19 9.61 16.97
CA SER A 37 -2.15 8.51 16.85
C SER A 37 -3.59 8.95 16.63
N ASN A 38 -4.37 8.09 15.96
CA ASN A 38 -5.81 8.24 15.73
C ASN A 38 -6.22 9.59 15.10
N VAL A 39 -5.42 10.10 14.15
CA VAL A 39 -5.76 11.30 13.37
C VAL A 39 -6.96 10.97 12.48
N PRO A 40 -8.11 11.64 12.64
CA PRO A 40 -9.28 11.39 11.81
C PRO A 40 -9.05 11.95 10.41
N TYR A 41 -9.12 11.09 9.39
CA TYR A 41 -9.03 11.50 7.99
C TYR A 41 -10.39 11.48 7.28
N GLY A 42 -11.44 10.94 7.89
CA GLY A 42 -12.78 10.88 7.30
C GLY A 42 -13.78 10.20 8.23
N GLN A 43 -14.98 9.92 7.71
CA GLN A 43 -15.98 9.11 8.39
C GLN A 43 -16.85 8.40 7.37
N ASN A 44 -17.26 7.17 7.68
CA ASN A 44 -18.14 6.41 6.80
C ASN A 44 -18.89 5.31 7.57
N PHE A 45 -19.80 4.58 6.93
CA PHE A 45 -20.63 3.58 7.58
C PHE A 45 -19.97 2.19 7.59
N THR A 46 -19.81 1.61 8.77
CA THR A 46 -19.38 0.22 8.95
C THR A 46 -20.55 -0.74 8.90
N VAL A 47 -20.33 -1.90 8.29
CA VAL A 47 -21.30 -3.00 8.24
C VAL A 47 -21.11 -4.03 9.36
N LEU A 48 -20.07 -3.87 10.19
CA LEU A 48 -19.79 -4.79 11.30
C LEU A 48 -20.90 -4.79 12.38
N THR A 49 -21.67 -3.71 12.48
CA THR A 49 -22.78 -3.61 13.44
C THR A 49 -24.04 -4.29 12.94
N VAL A 50 -24.17 -4.61 11.65
CA VAL A 50 -25.40 -5.17 11.07
C VAL A 50 -25.81 -6.47 11.77
N GLY A 51 -24.85 -7.33 12.11
CA GLY A 51 -25.12 -8.59 12.81
C GLY A 51 -25.65 -8.44 14.25
N THR A 52 -25.49 -7.26 14.86
CA THR A 52 -25.88 -7.00 16.26
C THR A 52 -27.01 -5.99 16.38
N THR A 53 -26.99 -4.92 15.59
CA THR A 53 -27.97 -3.82 15.63
C THR A 53 -28.99 -3.87 14.50
N GLY A 54 -28.77 -4.72 13.49
CA GLY A 54 -29.59 -4.77 12.27
C GLY A 54 -29.29 -3.64 11.26
N HIS A 55 -28.38 -2.71 11.60
CA HIS A 55 -28.10 -1.52 10.80
C HIS A 55 -26.60 -1.21 10.75
N PRO A 56 -26.09 -0.57 9.68
CA PRO A 56 -24.74 -0.05 9.65
C PRO A 56 -24.63 1.14 10.60
N ALA A 57 -23.43 1.38 11.11
CA ALA A 57 -23.17 2.50 12.02
C ALA A 57 -22.12 3.43 11.43
N LYS A 58 -22.28 4.73 11.62
CA LYS A 58 -21.26 5.70 11.24
C LYS A 58 -20.04 5.54 12.15
N GLN A 59 -18.85 5.42 11.56
CA GLN A 59 -17.58 5.36 12.26
C GLN A 59 -16.58 6.38 11.70
N PRO A 60 -15.67 6.93 12.53
CA PRO A 60 -14.54 7.69 12.03
C PRO A 60 -13.58 6.76 11.26
N LEU A 61 -12.92 7.31 10.25
CA LEU A 61 -11.77 6.70 9.60
C LEU A 61 -10.52 7.40 10.13
N VAL A 62 -9.57 6.64 10.66
CA VAL A 62 -8.42 7.15 11.41
C VAL A 62 -7.11 6.60 10.90
N MET A 63 -6.02 7.32 11.15
CA MET A 63 -4.65 6.89 10.85
C MET A 63 -3.72 7.19 12.03
N ASP A 64 -2.64 6.43 12.13
CA ASP A 64 -1.48 6.85 12.92
C ASP A 64 -0.47 7.51 11.96
N PHE A 65 -0.07 8.75 12.24
CA PHE A 65 0.83 9.54 11.39
C PHE A 65 2.25 9.56 11.97
N TYR A 66 3.23 9.10 11.18
CA TYR A 66 4.63 8.99 11.55
C TYR A 66 5.45 10.04 10.79
N GLU A 67 6.30 10.76 11.50
CA GLU A 67 7.21 11.72 10.90
C GLU A 67 8.57 11.75 11.61
N PRO A 68 9.67 12.06 10.89
CA PRO A 68 10.97 12.24 11.51
C PRO A 68 10.97 13.39 12.54
N THR A 69 11.50 13.13 13.73
CA THR A 69 11.61 14.15 14.78
C THR A 69 12.71 15.17 14.42
N GLY A 70 12.36 16.45 14.41
CA GLY A 70 13.31 17.54 14.17
C GLY A 70 13.67 17.77 12.70
N ASP A 71 12.90 17.16 11.78
CA ASP A 71 13.01 17.44 10.35
C ASP A 71 12.55 18.86 10.02
N THR A 72 13.30 19.54 9.16
CA THR A 72 13.05 20.93 8.75
C THR A 72 12.50 21.03 7.33
N GLU A 73 12.35 19.91 6.62
CA GLU A 73 11.76 19.88 5.28
C GLU A 73 10.27 20.18 5.33
N ALA A 74 9.84 21.14 4.51
CA ALA A 74 8.44 21.55 4.47
C ALA A 74 7.55 20.59 3.67
N GLU A 75 8.10 19.90 2.67
CA GLU A 75 7.36 19.03 1.76
C GLU A 75 8.05 17.67 1.60
N ARG A 76 7.51 16.67 2.31
CA ARG A 76 8.06 15.31 2.38
C ARG A 76 7.17 14.35 1.61
N PRO A 77 7.72 13.37 0.88
CA PRO A 77 6.91 12.34 0.26
C PRO A 77 6.07 11.58 1.28
N LEU A 78 4.83 11.31 0.91
CA LEU A 78 3.85 10.61 1.73
C LEU A 78 3.75 9.14 1.33
N VAL A 79 3.80 8.26 2.32
CA VAL A 79 3.40 6.85 2.17
C VAL A 79 2.10 6.60 2.94
N VAL A 80 1.03 6.28 2.23
CA VAL A 80 -0.21 5.75 2.84
C VAL A 80 -0.06 4.24 2.97
N LEU A 81 0.13 3.76 4.19
CA LEU A 81 0.40 2.35 4.50
C LEU A 81 -0.87 1.65 5.00
N LEU A 82 -1.22 0.53 4.36
CA LEU A 82 -2.44 -0.23 4.59
C LEU A 82 -2.10 -1.61 5.17
N HIS A 83 -2.69 -1.91 6.32
CA HIS A 83 -2.48 -3.18 7.03
C HIS A 83 -3.25 -4.35 6.40
N THR A 84 -2.84 -5.58 6.72
CA THR A 84 -3.62 -6.79 6.42
C THR A 84 -4.80 -6.96 7.37
N GLY A 85 -5.61 -8.01 7.20
CA GLY A 85 -6.56 -8.42 8.23
C GLY A 85 -7.82 -9.10 7.71
N ASN A 86 -7.86 -9.53 6.45
CA ASN A 86 -9.00 -10.14 5.74
C ASN A 86 -10.33 -9.37 5.87
N PHE A 87 -10.23 -8.06 6.10
CA PHE A 87 -11.38 -7.18 6.36
C PHE A 87 -12.21 -7.59 7.58
N LEU A 88 -11.65 -8.29 8.57
CA LEU A 88 -12.31 -8.52 9.86
C LEU A 88 -11.48 -7.89 10.99
N PRO A 89 -12.12 -7.45 12.09
CA PRO A 89 -11.39 -6.98 13.26
C PRO A 89 -10.47 -8.06 13.82
N ASN A 90 -9.29 -7.68 14.31
CA ASN A 90 -8.49 -8.58 15.13
C ASN A 90 -9.08 -8.66 16.56
N PRO A 91 -9.18 -9.85 17.18
CA PRO A 91 -8.75 -11.18 16.71
C PRO A 91 -9.80 -11.99 15.93
N GLN A 92 -11.00 -11.45 15.67
CA GLN A 92 -12.07 -12.14 14.94
C GLN A 92 -11.67 -12.56 13.52
N ASN A 93 -10.68 -11.90 12.93
CA ASN A 93 -10.05 -12.28 11.68
C ASN A 93 -9.25 -13.59 11.73
N GLY A 94 -9.09 -14.20 12.91
CA GLY A 94 -8.39 -15.47 13.13
C GLY A 94 -6.90 -15.45 12.76
N SER A 95 -6.28 -14.26 12.73
CA SER A 95 -4.85 -14.07 12.51
C SER A 95 -4.20 -13.41 13.73
N THR A 96 -2.87 -13.50 13.83
CA THR A 96 -2.06 -12.76 14.82
C THR A 96 -1.82 -11.31 14.43
N THR A 97 -2.32 -10.90 13.26
CA THR A 97 -2.19 -9.56 12.67
C THR A 97 -3.55 -9.12 12.15
N GLY A 98 -3.77 -7.84 11.98
CA GLY A 98 -4.98 -7.29 11.37
C GLY A 98 -5.20 -5.80 11.63
N THR A 99 -4.22 -5.07 12.14
CA THR A 99 -4.40 -3.72 12.68
C THR A 99 -3.36 -2.76 12.14
N MET A 100 -3.69 -1.47 12.12
CA MET A 100 -2.73 -0.38 11.84
C MET A 100 -1.56 -0.30 12.86
N ARG A 101 -1.53 -1.14 13.90
CA ARG A 101 -0.46 -1.19 14.91
C ARG A 101 0.28 -2.52 14.93
N ASP A 102 0.11 -3.36 13.91
CA ASP A 102 0.86 -4.60 13.80
C ASP A 102 2.35 -4.33 13.60
N SER A 103 3.19 -5.23 14.11
CA SER A 103 4.65 -5.08 14.08
C SER A 103 5.24 -4.78 12.69
N PHE A 104 4.69 -5.41 11.65
CA PHE A 104 5.12 -5.17 10.26
C PHE A 104 4.89 -3.71 9.85
N VAL A 105 3.67 -3.18 10.04
CA VAL A 105 3.32 -1.83 9.59
C VAL A 105 4.04 -0.77 10.42
N VAL A 106 4.19 -1.00 11.72
CA VAL A 106 4.94 -0.10 12.62
C VAL A 106 6.41 -0.04 12.22
N GLU A 107 7.03 -1.19 11.90
CA GLU A 107 8.44 -1.24 11.48
C GLU A 107 8.65 -0.53 10.14
N VAL A 108 7.79 -0.78 9.15
CA VAL A 108 7.85 -0.12 7.83
C VAL A 108 7.68 1.40 7.99
N ALA A 109 6.66 1.85 8.71
CA ALA A 109 6.39 3.27 8.94
C ALA A 109 7.55 3.96 9.67
N THR A 110 8.09 3.32 10.71
CA THR A 110 9.21 3.85 11.49
C THR A 110 10.46 4.02 10.63
N ARG A 111 10.82 3.01 9.82
CA ARG A 111 12.01 3.11 8.96
C ARG A 111 11.86 4.14 7.86
N LEU A 112 10.72 4.18 7.19
CA LEU A 112 10.43 5.20 6.18
C LEU A 112 10.54 6.59 6.81
N ALA A 113 9.94 6.82 7.97
CA ALA A 113 10.07 8.09 8.70
C ALA A 113 11.54 8.41 9.04
N LYS A 114 12.33 7.43 9.49
CA LYS A 114 13.77 7.61 9.75
C LYS A 114 14.60 7.95 8.52
N THR A 115 14.13 7.61 7.32
CA THR A 115 14.75 8.03 6.06
C THR A 115 14.27 9.38 5.55
N GLY A 116 13.26 9.99 6.19
CA GLY A 116 12.79 11.35 5.90
C GLY A 116 11.39 11.43 5.29
N TYR A 117 10.68 10.30 5.14
CA TYR A 117 9.29 10.27 4.69
C TYR A 117 8.32 10.70 5.78
N VAL A 118 7.10 11.04 5.38
CA VAL A 118 5.94 11.00 6.28
C VAL A 118 5.08 9.79 5.94
N VAL A 119 4.55 9.11 6.95
CA VAL A 119 3.80 7.86 6.76
C VAL A 119 2.46 7.94 7.47
N ALA A 120 1.38 7.73 6.73
CA ALA A 120 0.04 7.58 7.26
C ALA A 120 -0.32 6.10 7.29
N VAL A 121 -0.32 5.48 8.47
CA VAL A 121 -0.81 4.10 8.62
C VAL A 121 -2.32 4.18 8.81
N ALA A 122 -3.06 4.01 7.72
CA ALA A 122 -4.51 4.22 7.68
C ALA A 122 -5.26 2.94 8.04
N ASP A 123 -6.19 3.05 8.98
CA ASP A 123 -7.28 2.08 9.17
C ASP A 123 -8.38 2.36 8.14
N TYR A 124 -9.13 1.35 7.74
CA TYR A 124 -10.16 1.42 6.70
C TYR A 124 -11.38 0.58 7.08
N ARG A 125 -12.54 0.82 6.45
CA ARG A 125 -13.76 0.05 6.77
C ARG A 125 -13.53 -1.44 6.55
N LEU A 126 -13.68 -2.17 7.65
CA LEU A 126 -13.74 -3.62 7.69
C LEU A 126 -15.20 -4.08 7.57
N GLY A 127 -15.38 -5.39 7.43
CA GLY A 127 -16.62 -6.11 7.62
C GLY A 127 -17.09 -6.85 6.38
N TRP A 128 -17.38 -8.13 6.56
CA TRP A 128 -18.14 -9.01 5.67
C TRP A 128 -18.68 -10.14 6.55
N ASN A 129 -19.62 -10.95 6.05
CA ASN A 129 -20.21 -12.04 6.83
C ASN A 129 -19.56 -13.40 6.46
N PRO A 130 -18.54 -13.89 7.20
CA PRO A 130 -17.93 -15.21 6.95
C PRO A 130 -18.85 -16.38 7.29
N LEU A 131 -20.01 -16.13 7.90
CA LEU A 131 -21.00 -17.14 8.25
C LEU A 131 -22.23 -17.09 7.34
N ALA A 132 -22.20 -16.32 6.25
CA ALA A 132 -23.30 -16.29 5.29
C ALA A 132 -23.53 -17.70 4.72
N ALA A 133 -24.81 -18.04 4.48
CA ALA A 133 -25.22 -19.41 4.18
C ALA A 133 -24.60 -19.96 2.88
N SER A 134 -24.44 -19.12 1.86
CA SER A 134 -23.85 -19.51 0.57
C SER A 134 -22.40 -19.02 0.43
N GLN A 135 -21.59 -19.78 -0.29
CA GLN A 135 -20.23 -19.38 -0.68
C GLN A 135 -20.23 -18.05 -1.44
N GLU A 136 -21.22 -17.88 -2.33
CA GLU A 136 -21.38 -16.67 -3.13
C GLU A 136 -21.61 -15.42 -2.27
N ALA A 137 -22.49 -15.49 -1.26
CA ALA A 137 -22.73 -14.35 -0.37
C ALA A 137 -21.49 -13.98 0.46
N ARG A 138 -20.66 -14.96 0.82
CA ARG A 138 -19.38 -14.74 1.50
C ARG A 138 -18.38 -14.05 0.57
N ALA A 139 -18.25 -14.55 -0.66
CA ALA A 139 -17.38 -13.97 -1.69
C ALA A 139 -17.77 -12.52 -2.03
N GLU A 140 -19.07 -12.29 -2.29
CA GLU A 140 -19.63 -10.97 -2.57
C GLU A 140 -19.36 -9.99 -1.42
N GLY A 141 -19.60 -10.40 -0.17
CA GLY A 141 -19.33 -9.58 1.01
C GLY A 141 -17.86 -9.17 1.15
N LEU A 142 -16.92 -10.07 0.85
CA LEU A 142 -15.49 -9.79 0.88
C LEU A 142 -15.08 -8.82 -0.25
N ILE A 143 -15.63 -8.99 -1.46
CA ILE A 143 -15.40 -8.08 -2.59
C ILE A 143 -15.91 -6.67 -2.26
N GLN A 144 -17.09 -6.56 -1.64
CA GLN A 144 -17.62 -5.29 -1.15
C GLN A 144 -16.73 -4.67 -0.05
N ALA A 145 -16.07 -5.50 0.78
CA ALA A 145 -15.12 -5.01 1.78
C ALA A 145 -13.86 -4.44 1.14
N ALA A 146 -13.32 -5.09 0.12
CA ALA A 146 -12.20 -4.55 -0.68
C ALA A 146 -12.57 -3.22 -1.33
N TYR A 147 -13.77 -3.11 -1.90
CA TYR A 147 -14.26 -1.87 -2.51
C TYR A 147 -14.33 -0.71 -1.49
N ARG A 148 -14.83 -0.95 -0.27
CA ARG A 148 -14.81 0.05 0.80
C ARG A 148 -13.40 0.48 1.18
N GLY A 149 -12.46 -0.46 1.27
CA GLY A 149 -11.05 -0.17 1.54
C GLY A 149 -10.42 0.75 0.48
N ILE A 150 -10.75 0.57 -0.79
CA ILE A 150 -10.28 1.43 -1.89
C ILE A 150 -10.85 2.86 -1.74
N GLN A 151 -12.15 2.99 -1.49
CA GLN A 151 -12.79 4.29 -1.24
C GLN A 151 -12.15 5.04 -0.05
N ASP A 152 -11.84 4.31 1.01
CA ASP A 152 -11.27 4.88 2.24
C ASP A 152 -9.80 5.29 2.04
N THR A 153 -9.03 4.52 1.27
CA THR A 153 -7.67 4.89 0.85
C THR A 153 -7.67 6.18 0.03
N ARG A 154 -8.58 6.28 -0.96
CA ARG A 154 -8.76 7.50 -1.76
C ARG A 154 -9.20 8.69 -0.89
N THR A 155 -10.01 8.44 0.14
CA THR A 155 -10.40 9.45 1.14
C THR A 155 -9.19 9.95 1.94
N CYS A 156 -8.30 9.07 2.37
CA CYS A 156 -7.07 9.42 3.08
C CYS A 156 -6.15 10.31 2.22
N ILE A 157 -5.99 10.01 0.93
CA ILE A 157 -5.19 10.85 0.02
C ILE A 157 -5.82 12.24 -0.13
N ARG A 158 -7.14 12.31 -0.34
CA ARG A 158 -7.85 13.59 -0.43
C ARG A 158 -7.74 14.42 0.85
N TYR A 159 -7.71 13.78 2.02
CA TYR A 159 -7.51 14.46 3.29
C TYR A 159 -6.20 15.26 3.29
N PHE A 160 -5.08 14.64 2.89
CA PHE A 160 -3.79 15.33 2.80
C PHE A 160 -3.77 16.42 1.73
N LYS A 161 -4.34 16.18 0.54
CA LYS A 161 -4.41 17.23 -0.49
C LYS A 161 -5.29 18.42 -0.06
N LYS A 162 -6.37 18.16 0.67
CA LYS A 162 -7.19 19.21 1.28
C LYS A 162 -6.43 19.98 2.34
N ASP A 163 -5.71 19.28 3.23
CA ASP A 163 -4.90 19.90 4.27
C ASP A 163 -3.80 20.79 3.68
N TYR A 164 -3.12 20.31 2.64
CA TYR A 164 -2.16 21.07 1.86
C TYR A 164 -2.73 22.41 1.40
N SER A 165 -3.93 22.40 0.80
CA SER A 165 -4.54 23.62 0.25
C SER A 165 -5.17 24.55 1.31
N LEU A 166 -5.74 24.01 2.38
CA LEU A 166 -6.58 24.79 3.30
C LEU A 166 -5.97 25.02 4.68
N ASN A 167 -5.03 24.19 5.11
CA ASN A 167 -4.47 24.19 6.46
C ASN A 167 -2.95 24.42 6.45
N ASN A 168 -2.44 25.09 5.42
CA ASN A 168 -1.03 25.44 5.29
C ASN A 168 -0.11 24.21 5.37
N ASN A 169 -0.52 23.09 4.78
CA ASN A 169 0.21 21.83 4.76
C ASN A 169 0.69 21.40 6.17
N SER A 170 -0.25 21.26 7.10
CA SER A 170 0.04 21.00 8.52
C SER A 170 0.77 19.67 8.77
N PHE A 171 0.71 18.75 7.79
CA PHE A 171 1.43 17.48 7.81
C PHE A 171 2.77 17.52 7.05
N GLY A 172 3.13 18.63 6.41
CA GLY A 172 4.36 18.78 5.63
C GLY A 172 4.48 17.73 4.52
N VAL A 173 3.39 17.45 3.81
CA VAL A 173 3.27 16.47 2.73
C VAL A 173 3.55 17.13 1.39
N ASP A 174 4.32 16.46 0.55
CA ASP A 174 4.40 16.75 -0.88
C ASP A 174 3.28 16.00 -1.62
N THR A 175 2.28 16.72 -2.10
CA THR A 175 1.10 16.13 -2.77
C THR A 175 1.38 15.61 -4.19
N SER A 176 2.55 15.92 -4.74
CA SER A 176 3.04 15.34 -6.00
C SER A 176 3.81 14.04 -5.79
N ARG A 177 4.11 13.69 -4.51
CA ARG A 177 4.87 12.50 -4.14
C ARG A 177 4.13 11.62 -3.13
N ILE A 178 3.12 10.91 -3.61
CA ILE A 178 2.29 10.01 -2.81
C ILE A 178 2.46 8.56 -3.27
N THR A 179 2.70 7.68 -2.30
CA THR A 179 2.74 6.23 -2.48
C THR A 179 1.63 5.57 -1.68
N VAL A 180 0.93 4.61 -2.28
CA VAL A 180 0.03 3.69 -1.57
C VAL A 180 0.73 2.36 -1.40
N PHE A 181 0.99 1.96 -0.16
CA PHE A 181 1.68 0.73 0.20
C PHE A 181 0.71 -0.18 0.94
N GLY A 182 0.42 -1.36 0.38
CA GLY A 182 -0.41 -2.37 0.99
C GLY A 182 0.30 -3.66 1.41
N GLN A 183 -0.02 -4.19 2.59
CA GLN A 183 0.38 -5.54 3.02
C GLN A 183 -0.82 -6.48 3.16
N GLY A 184 -0.71 -7.69 2.60
CA GLY A 184 -1.76 -8.70 2.60
C GLY A 184 -3.05 -8.13 2.02
N THR A 185 -4.10 -8.01 2.85
CA THR A 185 -5.35 -7.33 2.49
C THR A 185 -5.14 -5.91 1.96
N GLY A 186 -4.24 -5.13 2.57
CA GLY A 186 -3.85 -3.82 2.07
C GLY A 186 -3.27 -3.87 0.66
N GLY A 187 -2.63 -4.97 0.27
CA GLY A 187 -2.09 -5.18 -1.08
C GLY A 187 -3.17 -5.18 -2.16
N TYR A 188 -4.29 -5.89 -1.92
CA TYR A 188 -5.47 -5.86 -2.80
C TYR A 188 -6.03 -4.44 -2.93
N ILE A 189 -6.09 -3.70 -1.81
CA ILE A 189 -6.58 -2.32 -1.79
C ILE A 189 -5.63 -1.40 -2.58
N SER A 190 -4.31 -1.53 -2.39
CA SER A 190 -3.31 -0.72 -3.09
C SER A 190 -3.36 -0.92 -4.60
N LEU A 191 -3.49 -2.18 -5.06
CA LEU A 191 -3.64 -2.52 -6.47
C LEU A 191 -4.97 -2.01 -7.03
N GLY A 192 -6.08 -2.25 -6.33
CA GLY A 192 -7.38 -1.77 -6.76
C GLY A 192 -7.48 -0.24 -6.80
N ALA A 193 -6.89 0.47 -5.84
CA ALA A 193 -6.85 1.93 -5.82
C ALA A 193 -6.05 2.50 -6.99
N ALA A 194 -5.03 1.78 -7.48
CA ALA A 194 -4.16 2.18 -8.57
C ALA A 194 -4.74 1.91 -9.96
N THR A 195 -5.73 1.02 -10.07
CA THR A 195 -6.17 0.46 -11.37
C THR A 195 -7.64 0.68 -11.67
N ILE A 196 -8.50 0.83 -10.66
CA ILE A 196 -9.94 0.93 -10.91
C ILE A 196 -10.34 2.40 -11.06
N ASP A 197 -10.51 2.84 -12.30
CA ASP A 197 -10.84 4.22 -12.63
C ASP A 197 -12.32 4.41 -12.94
N THR A 198 -12.97 3.37 -13.44
CA THR A 198 -14.37 3.41 -13.87
C THR A 198 -15.19 2.27 -13.28
N TYR A 199 -16.50 2.52 -13.11
CA TYR A 199 -17.41 1.48 -12.65
C TYR A 199 -17.46 0.27 -13.60
N ASN A 200 -17.32 0.50 -14.91
CA ASN A 200 -17.44 -0.56 -15.91
C ASN A 200 -16.34 -1.63 -15.79
N GLU A 201 -15.18 -1.31 -15.23
CA GLU A 201 -14.12 -2.28 -14.95
C GLU A 201 -14.57 -3.34 -13.94
N LEU A 202 -15.51 -2.99 -13.06
CA LEU A 202 -16.07 -3.91 -12.06
C LEU A 202 -17.21 -4.77 -12.63
N VAL A 203 -17.73 -4.44 -13.82
CA VAL A 203 -18.85 -5.14 -14.46
C VAL A 203 -18.32 -6.16 -15.47
N ILE A 204 -17.52 -7.11 -14.97
CA ILE A 204 -16.98 -8.23 -15.74
C ILE A 204 -17.51 -9.56 -15.20
N GLY A 205 -17.57 -10.59 -16.04
CA GLY A 205 -18.31 -11.83 -15.77
C GLY A 205 -18.04 -12.50 -14.41
N LYS A 206 -16.79 -12.45 -13.91
CA LYS A 206 -16.42 -13.02 -12.61
C LYS A 206 -16.93 -12.24 -11.38
N PHE A 207 -17.36 -11.00 -11.58
CA PHE A 207 -17.94 -10.11 -10.57
C PHE A 207 -19.45 -9.90 -10.75
N ILE A 208 -20.10 -10.78 -11.53
CA ILE A 208 -21.55 -10.87 -11.65
C ILE A 208 -22.02 -12.07 -10.83
N ASN A 209 -22.97 -11.86 -9.93
CA ASN A 209 -23.54 -12.93 -9.12
C ASN A 209 -24.52 -13.80 -9.94
N SER A 210 -24.94 -14.91 -9.35
CA SER A 210 -25.84 -15.90 -9.92
C SER A 210 -27.21 -15.34 -10.31
N SER A 211 -27.59 -14.19 -9.75
CA SER A 211 -28.82 -13.47 -10.08
C SER A 211 -28.66 -12.49 -11.25
N GLY A 212 -27.46 -12.41 -11.84
CA GLY A 212 -27.17 -11.53 -12.97
C GLY A 212 -26.85 -10.08 -12.58
N PHE A 213 -26.65 -9.79 -11.29
CA PHE A 213 -26.31 -8.46 -10.81
C PHE A 213 -24.81 -8.33 -10.52
N PRO A 214 -24.19 -7.16 -10.79
CA PRO A 214 -22.85 -6.88 -10.32
C PRO A 214 -22.75 -6.97 -8.80
N MET A 215 -21.68 -7.58 -8.29
CA MET A 215 -21.40 -7.69 -6.84
C MET A 215 -21.18 -6.33 -6.17
N ILE A 216 -20.78 -5.32 -6.95
CA ILE A 216 -20.76 -3.91 -6.57
C ILE A 216 -21.80 -3.18 -7.40
N ILE A 217 -22.80 -2.61 -6.74
CA ILE A 217 -23.78 -1.70 -7.35
C ILE A 217 -23.48 -0.28 -6.88
N GLN A 218 -23.10 0.62 -7.79
CA GLN A 218 -22.63 1.98 -7.45
C GLN A 218 -23.66 2.79 -6.65
N GLY A 219 -24.95 2.68 -6.96
CA GLY A 219 -26.01 3.38 -6.20
C GLY A 219 -26.13 2.92 -4.74
N ILE A 220 -25.71 1.69 -4.44
CA ILE A 220 -25.78 1.08 -3.11
C ILE A 220 -24.48 1.29 -2.34
N HIS A 221 -23.34 1.11 -3.01
CA HIS A 221 -22.02 1.10 -2.38
C HIS A 221 -21.27 2.44 -2.50
N GLY A 222 -21.80 3.40 -3.25
CA GLY A 222 -21.10 4.64 -3.64
C GLY A 222 -20.14 4.39 -4.80
N ASP A 223 -19.62 5.48 -5.40
CA ASP A 223 -18.59 5.41 -6.44
C ASP A 223 -17.23 4.94 -5.89
N ILE A 224 -16.34 4.47 -6.76
CA ILE A 224 -15.03 3.91 -6.37
C ILE A 224 -14.13 4.98 -5.72
N TYR A 225 -14.38 6.26 -6.01
CA TYR A 225 -13.66 7.37 -5.40
C TYR A 225 -14.14 7.67 -3.98
N GLY A 226 -15.31 7.19 -3.54
CA GLY A 226 -15.91 7.53 -2.26
C GLY A 226 -16.42 8.98 -2.21
N THR A 227 -16.88 9.51 -3.35
CA THR A 227 -17.34 10.90 -3.49
C THR A 227 -18.84 11.07 -3.61
N ASN A 228 -19.59 9.97 -3.60
CA ASN A 228 -21.04 9.93 -3.66
C ASN A 228 -21.62 9.10 -2.52
N TYR A 229 -22.91 9.33 -2.23
CA TYR A 229 -23.67 8.48 -1.33
C TYR A 229 -23.88 7.09 -1.92
N GLY A 230 -23.81 6.08 -1.07
CA GLY A 230 -24.28 4.73 -1.35
C GLY A 230 -25.43 4.41 -0.40
N ILE A 231 -26.61 4.10 -0.94
CA ILE A 231 -27.84 3.90 -0.18
C ILE A 231 -28.51 2.60 -0.62
N VAL A 232 -28.87 1.76 0.34
CA VAL A 232 -29.62 0.53 0.07
C VAL A 232 -31.05 0.92 -0.38
N PRO A 233 -31.53 0.43 -1.53
CA PRO A 233 -32.88 0.71 -2.00
C PRO A 233 -33.93 0.16 -1.02
N MET A 234 -35.07 0.83 -0.90
CA MET A 234 -36.18 0.35 -0.06
C MET A 234 -36.97 -0.75 -0.78
N LEU A 235 -36.52 -2.00 -0.69
CA LEU A 235 -37.09 -3.16 -1.39
C LEU A 235 -37.52 -4.31 -0.45
N GLY A 236 -37.21 -4.23 0.84
CA GLY A 236 -37.54 -5.19 1.88
C GLY A 236 -36.43 -5.30 2.93
N THR A 237 -36.80 -5.52 4.20
CA THR A 237 -35.83 -5.66 5.30
C THR A 237 -34.92 -6.88 5.14
N PRO A 238 -33.70 -6.88 5.70
CA PRO A 238 -33.04 -5.81 6.46
C PRO A 238 -32.26 -4.81 5.58
N LEU A 239 -31.93 -3.65 6.15
CA LEU A 239 -31.12 -2.55 5.58
C LEU A 239 -31.80 -1.57 4.62
N ASP A 240 -33.11 -1.64 4.42
CA ASP A 240 -33.85 -0.70 3.56
C ASP A 240 -33.58 0.77 3.90
N GLY A 241 -33.08 1.53 2.92
CA GLY A 241 -32.81 2.95 3.07
C GLY A 241 -31.53 3.28 3.85
N ASP A 242 -30.78 2.27 4.33
CA ASP A 242 -29.56 2.50 5.08
C ASP A 242 -28.45 3.07 4.18
N THR A 243 -27.66 3.97 4.75
CA THR A 243 -26.49 4.54 4.08
C THR A 243 -25.27 3.66 4.32
N LEU A 244 -24.60 3.24 3.24
CA LEU A 244 -23.37 2.44 3.29
C LEU A 244 -22.11 3.26 2.95
N SER A 245 -22.29 4.34 2.19
CA SER A 245 -21.20 5.25 1.84
C SER A 245 -21.63 6.71 1.91
N ILE A 246 -20.75 7.58 2.40
CA ILE A 246 -20.94 9.03 2.36
C ILE A 246 -19.74 9.73 1.71
N PRO A 247 -19.96 10.85 1.01
CA PRO A 247 -18.90 11.61 0.37
C PRO A 247 -17.93 12.21 1.37
N ASN A 248 -16.62 12.03 1.16
CA ASN A 248 -15.57 12.65 1.97
C ASN A 248 -14.59 13.45 1.10
N HIS A 249 -14.29 14.69 1.52
CA HIS A 249 -13.34 15.62 0.88
C HIS A 249 -13.54 15.80 -0.63
N VAL A 250 -14.79 15.90 -1.06
CA VAL A 250 -15.16 16.10 -2.46
C VAL A 250 -14.50 17.37 -3.01
N GLY A 251 -14.02 17.31 -4.24
CA GLY A 251 -13.30 18.41 -4.92
C GLY A 251 -11.78 18.32 -4.84
N TYR A 252 -11.23 17.39 -4.06
CA TYR A 252 -9.79 17.11 -4.02
C TYR A 252 -9.48 15.81 -4.79
N SER A 253 -8.35 15.77 -5.48
CA SER A 253 -7.88 14.57 -6.20
C SER A 253 -7.42 13.48 -5.24
N SER A 254 -7.62 12.21 -5.61
CA SER A 254 -7.06 11.04 -4.91
C SER A 254 -5.88 10.40 -5.64
N ASP A 255 -5.29 11.10 -6.63
CA ASP A 255 -4.21 10.55 -7.45
C ASP A 255 -2.93 10.38 -6.63
N PHE A 256 -2.18 9.34 -6.93
CA PHE A 256 -0.90 9.00 -6.34
C PHE A 256 0.00 8.37 -7.42
N GLN A 257 1.31 8.32 -7.18
CA GLN A 257 2.29 8.07 -8.25
C GLN A 257 2.92 6.67 -8.17
N LEU A 258 2.87 6.03 -6.99
CA LEU A 258 3.47 4.72 -6.78
C LEU A 258 2.55 3.80 -5.98
N CYS A 259 2.35 2.59 -6.49
CA CYS A 259 1.69 1.50 -5.80
C CYS A 259 2.73 0.48 -5.31
N VAL A 260 2.64 0.06 -4.05
CA VAL A 260 3.45 -1.01 -3.48
C VAL A 260 2.54 -2.10 -2.94
N ASN A 261 2.60 -3.28 -3.54
CA ASN A 261 1.84 -4.47 -3.13
C ASN A 261 2.74 -5.50 -2.45
N VAL A 262 2.34 -6.00 -1.29
CA VAL A 262 3.02 -7.09 -0.58
C VAL A 262 2.05 -8.21 -0.27
N GLY A 263 2.10 -9.29 -1.05
CA GLY A 263 1.27 -10.48 -0.85
C GLY A 263 -0.22 -10.30 -1.15
N GLY A 264 -0.61 -9.22 -1.83
CA GLY A 264 -1.94 -9.07 -2.42
C GLY A 264 -2.00 -9.50 -3.89
N ALA A 265 -3.21 -9.49 -4.44
CA ALA A 265 -3.49 -9.80 -5.84
C ALA A 265 -4.54 -8.80 -6.41
N LEU A 266 -4.58 -8.67 -7.73
CA LEU A 266 -5.54 -7.86 -8.46
C LEU A 266 -6.74 -8.71 -8.87
N GLY A 267 -7.96 -8.15 -8.81
CA GLY A 267 -9.18 -8.90 -9.15
C GLY A 267 -9.26 -9.29 -10.63
N ASP A 268 -8.89 -8.38 -11.53
CA ASP A 268 -8.61 -8.70 -12.93
C ASP A 268 -7.51 -7.81 -13.52
N THR A 269 -6.57 -8.36 -14.28
CA THR A 269 -5.59 -7.57 -15.04
C THR A 269 -6.20 -6.66 -16.12
N SER A 270 -7.47 -6.83 -16.47
CA SER A 270 -8.22 -5.91 -17.32
C SER A 270 -8.44 -4.55 -16.65
N TRP A 271 -8.27 -4.45 -15.34
CA TRP A 271 -8.29 -3.17 -14.63
C TRP A 271 -7.00 -2.37 -14.87
N LEU A 272 -5.92 -3.01 -15.32
CA LEU A 272 -4.68 -2.28 -15.64
C LEU A 272 -4.78 -1.58 -16.99
N THR A 273 -4.54 -0.28 -17.00
CA THR A 273 -4.49 0.55 -18.20
C THR A 273 -3.16 1.32 -18.30
N ALA A 274 -2.87 1.86 -19.49
CA ALA A 274 -1.65 2.66 -19.68
C ALA A 274 -1.84 4.02 -19.00
N GLY A 275 -0.90 4.38 -18.13
CA GLY A 275 -0.97 5.61 -17.33
C GLY A 275 -1.31 5.38 -15.86
N ASP A 276 -1.67 4.15 -15.46
CA ASP A 276 -1.80 3.78 -14.05
C ASP A 276 -0.47 4.02 -13.31
N PRO A 277 -0.49 4.23 -11.97
CA PRO A 277 0.70 4.42 -11.16
C PRO A 277 1.73 3.29 -11.36
N ALA A 278 3.02 3.63 -11.29
CA ALA A 278 4.08 2.63 -11.28
C ALA A 278 3.87 1.65 -10.12
N MET A 279 4.26 0.39 -10.29
CA MET A 279 3.92 -0.67 -9.34
C MET A 279 5.14 -1.45 -8.91
N ILE A 280 5.32 -1.62 -7.60
CA ILE A 280 6.28 -2.54 -7.02
C ILE A 280 5.50 -3.66 -6.35
N SER A 281 5.90 -4.91 -6.57
CA SER A 281 5.20 -6.06 -6.00
C SER A 281 6.15 -7.08 -5.42
N PHE A 282 5.89 -7.42 -4.15
CA PHE A 282 6.60 -8.46 -3.42
C PHE A 282 5.64 -9.60 -3.13
N GLN A 283 5.99 -10.81 -3.56
CA GLN A 283 5.10 -11.94 -3.30
C GLN A 283 5.86 -13.26 -3.21
N THR A 284 5.44 -14.09 -2.26
CA THR A 284 5.91 -15.46 -2.11
C THR A 284 5.43 -16.29 -3.29
N ILE A 285 6.36 -16.90 -4.03
CA ILE A 285 6.05 -17.68 -5.24
C ILE A 285 5.10 -18.86 -4.93
N LYS A 286 5.18 -19.39 -3.72
CA LYS A 286 4.40 -20.53 -3.23
C LYS A 286 3.35 -20.14 -2.18
N ASP A 287 2.86 -18.90 -2.22
CA ASP A 287 1.78 -18.47 -1.33
C ASP A 287 0.53 -19.35 -1.59
N PRO A 288 -0.01 -20.03 -0.56
CA PRO A 288 -1.14 -20.94 -0.72
C PRO A 288 -2.51 -20.22 -0.73
N PHE A 289 -2.56 -18.92 -0.43
CA PHE A 289 -3.80 -18.17 -0.26
C PHE A 289 -4.00 -17.11 -1.34
N ALA A 290 -2.94 -16.33 -1.62
CA ALA A 290 -2.90 -15.32 -2.67
C ALA A 290 -2.00 -15.82 -3.81
N PRO A 291 -2.52 -16.11 -5.01
CA PRO A 291 -1.72 -16.73 -6.05
C PRO A 291 -0.61 -15.80 -6.53
N TYR A 292 0.58 -16.35 -6.82
CA TYR A 292 1.67 -15.58 -7.43
C TYR A 292 1.41 -15.24 -8.91
N LYS A 293 0.75 -16.14 -9.64
CA LYS A 293 0.33 -15.96 -11.04
C LYS A 293 -1.17 -15.74 -11.12
N GLU A 294 -1.94 -16.81 -11.24
CA GLU A 294 -3.41 -16.77 -11.33
C GLU A 294 -3.96 -18.01 -10.63
N ASN A 295 -4.96 -17.81 -9.78
CA ASN A 295 -5.75 -18.86 -9.16
C ASN A 295 -6.93 -18.22 -8.41
N ILE A 296 -7.78 -19.07 -7.83
CA ILE A 296 -8.81 -18.66 -6.89
C ILE A 296 -8.18 -18.14 -5.60
N LEU A 297 -8.59 -16.93 -5.19
CA LEU A 297 -8.27 -16.36 -3.88
C LEU A 297 -8.91 -17.19 -2.77
N ILE A 298 -8.09 -17.57 -1.79
CA ILE A 298 -8.53 -18.31 -0.60
C ILE A 298 -8.37 -17.42 0.64
N VAL A 299 -9.43 -17.27 1.42
CA VAL A 299 -9.35 -16.57 2.71
C VAL A 299 -8.57 -17.45 3.71
N PRO A 300 -7.42 -17.00 4.25
CA PRO A 300 -6.57 -17.86 5.08
C PRO A 300 -7.27 -18.45 6.31
N THR A 301 -8.21 -17.69 6.87
CA THR A 301 -8.86 -18.02 8.14
C THR A 301 -10.03 -18.98 7.97
N THR A 302 -10.80 -18.84 6.90
CA THR A 302 -12.04 -19.61 6.70
C THR A 302 -11.91 -20.70 5.64
N GLY A 303 -10.88 -20.62 4.78
CA GLY A 303 -10.74 -21.49 3.61
C GLY A 303 -11.70 -21.15 2.47
N ASP A 304 -12.40 -20.02 2.56
CA ASP A 304 -13.38 -19.61 1.56
C ASP A 304 -12.73 -19.30 0.21
N LEU A 305 -13.31 -19.85 -0.85
CA LEU A 305 -12.98 -19.55 -2.25
C LEU A 305 -13.74 -18.29 -2.70
N ILE A 306 -13.02 -17.24 -3.08
CA ILE A 306 -13.64 -15.95 -3.39
C ILE A 306 -13.86 -15.79 -4.88
N VAL A 307 -12.78 -15.55 -5.63
CA VAL A 307 -12.80 -15.31 -7.07
C VAL A 307 -11.41 -15.61 -7.63
N GLU A 308 -11.31 -15.91 -8.91
CA GLU A 308 -10.01 -15.97 -9.60
C GLU A 308 -9.39 -14.57 -9.68
N VAL A 309 -8.16 -14.46 -9.19
CA VAL A 309 -7.38 -13.22 -9.11
C VAL A 309 -6.00 -13.41 -9.74
N GLN A 310 -5.39 -12.32 -10.17
CA GLN A 310 -4.01 -12.32 -10.67
C GLN A 310 -3.03 -11.72 -9.66
N GLY A 311 -2.02 -12.51 -9.33
CA GLY A 311 -0.91 -12.14 -8.49
C GLY A 311 0.11 -11.24 -9.15
N SER A 312 1.12 -10.91 -8.35
CA SER A 312 2.21 -9.99 -8.69
C SER A 312 2.90 -10.33 -10.00
N TYR A 313 3.04 -11.61 -10.36
CA TYR A 313 3.67 -11.98 -11.63
C TYR A 313 2.90 -11.41 -12.83
N LEU A 314 1.59 -11.67 -12.91
CA LEU A 314 0.77 -11.25 -14.05
C LEU A 314 0.44 -9.76 -13.99
N VAL A 315 0.27 -9.20 -12.78
CA VAL A 315 0.15 -7.75 -12.57
C VAL A 315 1.37 -7.03 -13.15
N GLN A 316 2.57 -7.47 -12.77
CA GLN A 316 3.81 -6.84 -13.24
C GLN A 316 4.09 -7.11 -14.72
N GLN A 317 3.75 -8.29 -15.23
CA GLN A 317 3.81 -8.57 -16.67
C GLN A 317 2.94 -7.57 -17.46
N LYS A 318 1.69 -7.36 -17.03
CA LYS A 318 0.74 -6.45 -17.68
C LYS A 318 1.16 -4.99 -17.53
N ALA A 319 1.53 -4.54 -16.33
CA ALA A 319 2.01 -3.18 -16.07
C ALA A 319 3.25 -2.83 -16.92
N ASN A 320 4.20 -3.77 -17.05
CA ASN A 320 5.36 -3.61 -17.90
C ASN A 320 5.01 -3.57 -19.40
N ALA A 321 4.03 -4.36 -19.85
CA ALA A 321 3.57 -4.35 -21.23
C ALA A 321 2.83 -3.05 -21.61
N LEU A 322 2.22 -2.38 -20.63
CA LEU A 322 1.56 -1.08 -20.78
C LEU A 322 2.52 0.11 -20.64
N GLY A 323 3.77 -0.11 -20.20
CA GLY A 323 4.77 0.92 -19.99
C GLY A 323 4.70 1.63 -18.62
N ASN A 324 3.78 1.23 -17.73
CA ASN A 324 3.56 1.91 -16.44
C ASN A 324 4.81 1.90 -15.53
N ASN A 325 5.69 0.91 -15.71
CA ASN A 325 6.92 0.76 -14.94
C ASN A 325 8.17 1.27 -15.67
N ASP A 326 8.05 1.88 -16.85
CA ASP A 326 9.22 2.35 -17.61
C ASP A 326 10.00 3.43 -16.84
N VAL A 327 9.30 4.20 -15.98
CA VAL A 327 9.89 5.16 -15.04
C VAL A 327 10.89 4.52 -14.06
N MET A 328 10.71 3.23 -13.73
CA MET A 328 11.64 2.46 -12.89
C MET A 328 12.77 1.82 -13.72
N LYS A 329 12.52 1.45 -14.99
CA LYS A 329 13.58 0.96 -15.88
C LYS A 329 14.62 2.04 -16.16
N SER A 330 14.17 3.27 -16.40
CA SER A 330 15.05 4.44 -16.64
C SER A 330 15.92 4.83 -15.44
N ALA A 331 15.63 4.22 -14.30
CA ALA A 331 16.19 4.53 -13.01
C ALA A 331 17.53 3.80 -12.74
N TRP A 332 17.77 2.69 -13.46
CA TRP A 332 19.00 1.88 -13.38
C TRP A 332 19.36 1.46 -11.94
N ILE A 333 18.38 1.00 -11.17
CA ILE A 333 18.60 0.52 -9.80
C ILE A 333 19.51 -0.72 -9.83
N GLN A 334 20.71 -0.61 -9.23
CA GLN A 334 21.71 -1.69 -9.17
C GLN A 334 22.09 -2.07 -7.74
N ASP A 335 21.11 -2.22 -6.86
CA ASP A 335 21.33 -2.77 -5.53
C ASP A 335 21.29 -4.32 -5.52
N GLY A 336 21.77 -4.91 -4.43
CA GLY A 336 21.85 -6.37 -4.29
C GLY A 336 20.48 -7.08 -4.31
N TYR A 337 19.41 -6.40 -3.90
CA TYR A 337 18.06 -6.94 -3.89
C TYR A 337 17.42 -6.88 -5.28
N THR A 338 17.54 -5.76 -5.99
CA THR A 338 17.09 -5.65 -7.38
C THR A 338 17.82 -6.64 -8.27
N THR A 339 19.14 -6.77 -8.09
CA THR A 339 19.94 -7.81 -8.79
C THR A 339 19.43 -9.21 -8.48
N ALA A 340 19.09 -9.51 -7.22
CA ALA A 340 18.56 -10.82 -6.83
C ALA A 340 17.15 -11.09 -7.38
N ALA A 341 16.29 -10.09 -7.39
CA ALA A 341 14.95 -10.17 -7.96
C ALA A 341 14.99 -10.40 -9.47
N ASN A 342 15.90 -9.71 -10.18
CA ASN A 342 16.10 -9.85 -11.63
C ASN A 342 16.55 -11.25 -12.05
N MET A 343 17.09 -12.07 -11.14
CA MET A 343 17.36 -13.48 -11.42
C MET A 343 16.11 -14.37 -11.39
N LEU A 344 14.98 -13.88 -10.86
CA LEU A 344 13.79 -14.68 -10.55
C LEU A 344 12.48 -14.11 -11.13
N ASN A 345 12.50 -12.90 -11.69
CA ASN A 345 11.29 -12.14 -12.06
C ASN A 345 10.96 -12.16 -13.56
N ASP A 346 11.65 -12.98 -14.35
CA ASP A 346 11.49 -13.08 -15.81
C ASP A 346 11.60 -11.74 -16.56
N GLY A 347 12.37 -10.79 -16.01
CA GLY A 347 12.57 -9.45 -16.57
C GLY A 347 11.41 -8.49 -16.33
N HIS A 348 10.47 -8.84 -15.45
CA HIS A 348 9.39 -7.94 -15.06
C HIS A 348 9.91 -6.92 -14.03
N GLU A 349 10.15 -5.69 -14.49
CA GLU A 349 10.53 -4.55 -13.63
C GLU A 349 9.50 -4.36 -12.51
N GLY A 350 9.97 -4.00 -11.31
CA GLY A 350 9.12 -3.84 -10.13
C GLY A 350 8.65 -5.14 -9.47
N LEU A 351 8.93 -6.32 -10.05
CA LEU A 351 8.57 -7.62 -9.46
C LEU A 351 9.71 -8.17 -8.60
N PHE A 352 9.40 -8.43 -7.33
CA PHE A 352 10.30 -9.00 -6.31
C PHE A 352 9.76 -10.36 -5.80
N PRO A 353 10.06 -11.46 -6.50
CA PRO A 353 9.63 -12.80 -6.11
C PRO A 353 10.36 -13.26 -4.84
N ILE A 354 9.60 -13.68 -3.83
CA ILE A 354 10.14 -14.26 -2.60
C ILE A 354 10.18 -15.79 -2.78
N SER A 355 11.37 -16.33 -2.98
CA SER A 355 11.61 -17.78 -3.08
C SER A 355 12.46 -18.28 -1.92
N TYR A 356 12.25 -19.54 -1.50
CA TYR A 356 13.09 -20.22 -0.50
C TYR A 356 14.58 -20.31 -0.91
N GLN A 357 14.92 -20.05 -2.18
CA GLN A 357 16.29 -20.08 -2.71
C GLN A 357 17.05 -18.76 -2.51
N LEU A 358 16.42 -17.70 -1.99
CA LEU A 358 17.13 -16.52 -1.50
C LEU A 358 17.94 -16.92 -0.24
N LYS A 359 19.12 -17.51 -0.47
CA LYS A 359 20.17 -17.64 0.56
C LYS A 359 20.30 -16.26 1.22
N ARG A 360 20.09 -16.23 2.54
CA ARG A 360 20.39 -15.10 3.43
C ARG A 360 21.49 -14.21 2.84
N ILE A 361 21.12 -13.05 2.29
CA ILE A 361 22.10 -12.00 2.00
C ILE A 361 22.53 -11.49 3.38
N ARG A 362 23.65 -12.02 3.88
CA ARG A 362 24.34 -11.45 5.04
C ARG A 362 25.21 -10.34 4.49
N GLU A 363 24.78 -9.10 4.60
CA GLU A 363 25.73 -8.00 4.60
C GLU A 363 26.73 -8.22 5.74
N ASN A 364 28.00 -7.93 5.47
CA ASN A 364 29.14 -8.22 6.32
C ASN A 364 28.86 -7.91 7.80
N LYS A 365 28.85 -8.97 8.61
CA LYS A 365 28.90 -8.88 10.08
C LYS A 365 30.16 -8.11 10.49
N ALA A 366 30.02 -6.83 10.78
CA ALA A 366 31.00 -6.13 11.62
C ALA A 366 30.38 -5.44 12.84
N HIS A 367 29.11 -4.97 12.84
CA HIS A 367 28.67 -4.01 13.87
C HIS A 367 27.36 -4.29 14.62
N LEU A 368 26.78 -5.50 14.59
CA LEU A 368 25.58 -5.79 15.39
C LEU A 368 25.74 -7.10 16.19
N GLY A 369 25.69 -6.96 17.51
CA GLY A 369 25.83 -8.00 18.51
C GLY A 369 24.77 -9.11 18.40
N ASN A 370 25.09 -10.25 19.02
CA ASN A 370 24.31 -11.48 18.98
C ASN A 370 22.90 -11.31 19.56
N GLY A 371 21.89 -11.25 18.68
CA GLY A 371 20.48 -11.34 19.08
C GLY A 371 19.50 -10.99 17.96
N GLY A 372 19.45 -11.74 16.86
CA GLY A 372 18.59 -11.40 15.74
C GLY A 372 18.26 -12.56 14.79
N ASN A 373 17.41 -13.49 15.23
CA ASN A 373 16.87 -14.56 14.40
C ASN A 373 15.37 -14.33 14.11
N LEU A 374 15.00 -13.21 13.47
CA LEU A 374 13.69 -13.03 12.80
C LEU A 374 13.57 -11.76 11.91
N LEU A 375 14.61 -10.92 11.82
CA LEU A 375 14.50 -9.51 11.37
C LEU A 375 14.94 -9.23 9.92
N ILE A 376 15.21 -10.24 9.09
CA ILE A 376 15.85 -10.03 7.77
C ILE A 376 14.82 -9.75 6.65
N GLY A 377 13.59 -10.30 6.74
CA GLY A 377 12.54 -10.07 5.72
C GLY A 377 11.98 -8.65 5.68
N HIS A 378 11.94 -7.97 6.83
CA HIS A 378 11.44 -6.58 6.92
C HIS A 378 12.44 -5.56 6.35
N LYS A 379 13.75 -5.76 6.59
CA LYS A 379 14.80 -4.89 6.03
C LYS A 379 14.85 -4.94 4.49
N PHE A 380 14.70 -6.13 3.91
CA PHE A 380 14.64 -6.36 2.46
C PHE A 380 13.54 -5.54 1.77
N LEU A 381 12.33 -5.60 2.31
CA LEU A 381 11.16 -4.95 1.73
C LEU A 381 11.27 -3.42 1.76
N ILE A 382 11.82 -2.89 2.85
CA ILE A 382 11.90 -1.46 3.10
C ILE A 382 12.98 -0.80 2.23
N GLN A 383 14.13 -1.46 2.06
CA GLN A 383 15.22 -0.95 1.24
C GLN A 383 14.86 -0.87 -0.24
N VAL A 384 14.05 -1.81 -0.74
CA VAL A 384 13.53 -1.77 -2.11
C VAL A 384 12.47 -0.66 -2.29
N VAL A 385 11.58 -0.46 -1.32
CA VAL A 385 10.61 0.64 -1.37
C VAL A 385 11.29 2.01 -1.32
N GLN A 386 12.36 2.15 -0.52
CA GLN A 386 13.18 3.36 -0.44
C GLN A 386 13.86 3.69 -1.78
N LEU A 387 14.48 2.70 -2.43
CA LEU A 387 15.19 2.89 -3.70
C LEU A 387 14.24 3.21 -4.86
N ALA A 388 13.12 2.50 -4.95
CA ALA A 388 12.16 2.73 -6.03
C ALA A 388 11.36 4.03 -5.87
N HIS A 389 11.11 4.47 -4.63
CA HIS A 389 10.52 5.78 -4.34
C HIS A 389 11.51 6.93 -4.58
N GLN A 390 12.82 6.74 -4.57
CA GLN A 390 13.73 7.82 -4.96
C GLN A 390 13.62 8.13 -6.45
N GLN A 391 13.51 7.11 -7.31
CA GLN A 391 13.73 7.31 -8.73
C GLN A 391 12.47 7.38 -9.60
N ALA A 392 11.34 6.80 -9.15
CA ALA A 392 10.03 7.13 -9.74
C ALA A 392 9.79 8.66 -9.70
N PHE A 393 10.23 9.31 -8.63
CA PHE A 393 10.02 10.74 -8.41
C PHE A 393 11.11 11.66 -8.98
N VAL A 394 12.38 11.20 -9.04
CA VAL A 394 13.44 11.92 -9.79
C VAL A 394 13.13 11.97 -11.29
N THR A 395 12.50 10.95 -11.85
CA THR A 395 12.16 10.90 -13.28
C THR A 395 10.89 11.71 -13.61
N LEU A 396 9.91 11.76 -12.69
CA LEU A 396 8.72 12.62 -12.81
C LEU A 396 9.06 14.13 -12.73
N THR A 397 10.09 14.53 -11.99
CA THR A 397 10.57 15.93 -11.97
C THR A 397 11.39 16.32 -13.20
N LEU A 398 12.01 15.35 -13.90
CA LEU A 398 12.74 15.58 -15.16
C LEU A 398 11.83 15.59 -16.41
N SER A 399 10.54 15.26 -16.26
CA SER A 399 9.56 15.27 -17.35
C SER A 399 8.66 16.51 -17.37
N ILE A 400 8.91 17.49 -16.48
CA ILE A 400 8.19 18.78 -16.38
C ILE A 400 9.20 19.96 -16.36
N VAL A 401 10.28 19.87 -17.14
CA VAL A 401 11.14 21.02 -17.49
C VAL A 401 11.37 21.05 -18.99
#